data_AF-A0ABC8SL65-F1
#
_entry.id   AF-A0ABC8SL65-F1
#
_cell.length_a   1.000
_cell.length_b   1.000
_cell.length_c   1.000
_cell.angle_alpha   90.00
_cell.angle_beta   90.00
_cell.angle_gamma   90.00
#
_symmetry.space_group_name_H-M   'P 1'
#
loop_
_entity.id
_entity.type
_entity.pdbx_description
1 polymer ?
#
loop_
_entity_poly.entity_id
_entity_poly.type
_entity_poly.pdbx_seq_one_letter_code
_entity_poly.pdbx_strand_id
1 'polypeptide(L)'
;MDGEVVSKIKCMACTTKIITKAMISEYGGIFDSIVSLVDVGGGTGVAVAEIVKVYTHIQGKNFDLPHVVATAPVYNGVTHVGGDMFKAIPQADAILMKVKSLS
;
A
#
# COMPACT_ATOMS: atom_id res chain seq x y z
N MET A 1 -10.11 18.65 6.07
CA MET A 1 -9.04 18.75 5.05
C MET A 1 -9.51 19.72 3.98
N ASP A 2 -8.63 20.58 3.47
CA ASP A 2 -9.01 21.46 2.36
C ASP A 2 -9.23 20.66 1.06
N GLY A 3 -9.96 21.24 0.10
CA GLY A 3 -10.29 20.58 -1.16
C GLY A 3 -9.12 20.32 -2.11
N GLU A 4 -8.06 21.13 -2.03
CA GLU A 4 -6.82 20.97 -2.81
C GLU A 4 -6.02 19.76 -2.32
N VAL A 5 -5.87 19.59 -1.01
CA VAL A 5 -5.22 18.43 -0.37
C VAL A 5 -5.94 17.14 -0.75
N VAL A 6 -7.29 17.15 -0.72
CA VAL A 6 -8.09 16.00 -1.15
C VAL A 6 -7.88 15.68 -2.64
N SER A 7 -7.80 16.70 -3.50
CA SER A 7 -7.52 16.52 -4.93
C SER A 7 -6.14 15.88 -5.17
N LYS A 8 -5.11 16.35 -4.44
CA LYS A 8 -3.76 15.77 -4.51
C LYS A 8 -3.73 14.31 -4.07
N ILE A 9 -4.40 13.96 -2.97
CA ILE A 9 -4.50 12.56 -2.50
C ILE A 9 -5.16 11.66 -3.56
N LYS A 10 -6.24 12.11 -4.18
CA LYS A 10 -6.91 11.37 -5.26
C LYS A 10 -5.99 11.17 -6.46
N CYS A 11 -5.26 12.21 -6.88
CA CYS A 11 -4.30 12.10 -7.97
C CYS A 11 -3.22 11.05 -7.66
N MET A 12 -2.63 11.11 -6.46
CA MET A 12 -1.62 10.14 -6.02
C MET A 12 -2.16 8.71 -5.98
N ALA A 13 -3.39 8.52 -5.49
CA ALA A 13 -4.06 7.22 -5.50
C ALA A 13 -4.26 6.68 -6.92
N CYS A 14 -4.72 7.51 -7.87
CA CYS A 14 -4.89 7.14 -9.27
C CYS A 14 -3.55 6.71 -9.91
N THR A 15 -2.49 7.51 -9.73
CA THR A 15 -1.16 7.17 -10.26
C THR A 15 -0.61 5.89 -9.63
N THR A 16 -0.78 5.71 -8.31
CA THR A 16 -0.40 4.47 -7.63
C THR A 16 -1.11 3.27 -8.23
N LYS A 17 -2.42 3.34 -8.45
CA LYS A 17 -3.19 2.25 -9.05
C LYS A 17 -2.67 1.84 -10.42
N ILE A 18 -2.34 2.80 -11.29
CA ILE A 18 -1.79 2.52 -12.62
C ILE A 18 -0.43 1.81 -12.51
N ILE A 19 0.47 2.35 -11.68
CA ILE A 19 1.82 1.78 -11.49
C ILE A 19 1.75 0.38 -10.89
N THR A 20 0.92 0.17 -9.87
CA THR A 20 0.77 -1.14 -9.23
C THR A 20 0.24 -2.18 -10.20
N LYS A 21 -0.71 -1.83 -11.07
CA LYS A 21 -1.21 -2.74 -12.10
C LYS A 21 -0.13 -3.12 -13.12
N ALA A 22 0.67 -2.15 -13.56
CA ALA A 22 1.80 -2.43 -14.45
C ALA A 22 2.82 -3.35 -13.76
N MET A 23 3.12 -3.10 -12.48
CA MET A 23 4.02 -3.94 -11.70
C MET A 23 3.50 -5.38 -11.52
N ILE A 24 2.21 -5.57 -11.23
CA ILE A 24 1.59 -6.91 -11.18
C ILE A 24 1.70 -7.61 -12.54
N SER A 25 1.49 -6.88 -13.64
CA SER A 25 1.56 -7.45 -15.00
C SER A 25 2.96 -7.94 -15.36
N GLU A 26 4.00 -7.17 -15.00
CA GLU A 26 5.39 -7.46 -15.38
C GLU A 26 6.12 -8.37 -14.38
N TYR A 27 5.78 -8.27 -13.09
CA TYR A 27 6.52 -8.91 -11.98
C TYR A 27 5.64 -9.75 -11.06
N GLY A 28 4.43 -10.12 -11.51
CA GLY A 28 3.41 -10.79 -10.70
C GLY A 28 3.87 -12.07 -10.01
N GLY A 29 4.78 -12.83 -10.63
CA GLY A 29 5.27 -14.10 -10.10
C GLY A 29 5.95 -14.02 -8.72
N ILE A 30 6.39 -12.82 -8.30
CA ILE A 30 6.93 -12.59 -6.96
C ILE A 30 5.86 -12.81 -5.88
N PHE A 31 4.59 -12.53 -6.20
CA PHE A 31 3.47 -12.62 -5.25
C PHE A 31 2.92 -14.04 -5.07
N ASP A 32 3.25 -14.98 -5.97
CA ASP A 32 2.73 -16.35 -5.92
C ASP A 32 3.27 -17.15 -4.73
N SER A 33 4.46 -16.80 -4.22
CA SER A 33 5.16 -17.57 -3.18
C SER A 33 5.06 -16.98 -1.77
N ILE A 34 4.46 -15.79 -1.61
CA ILE A 34 4.34 -15.12 -0.31
C ILE A 34 2.94 -15.28 0.29
N VAL A 35 2.87 -15.25 1.61
CA VAL A 35 1.60 -15.34 2.36
C VAL A 35 1.24 -13.99 3.00
N SER A 36 2.23 -13.15 3.29
CA SER A 36 2.04 -11.86 3.97
C SER A 36 2.88 -10.76 3.32
N LEU A 37 2.25 -9.60 3.14
CA LEU A 37 2.86 -8.42 2.50
C LEU A 37 2.60 -7.17 3.36
N VAL A 38 3.65 -6.40 3.60
CA VAL A 38 3.53 -5.07 4.24
C VAL A 38 3.90 -3.98 3.22
N ASP A 39 3.00 -3.02 3.01
CA ASP A 39 3.23 -1.80 2.22
C ASP A 39 3.59 -0.65 3.16
N VAL A 40 4.89 -0.30 3.19
CA VAL A 40 5.46 0.69 4.12
C VAL A 40 5.39 2.08 3.51
N GLY A 41 4.81 3.02 4.25
CA GLY A 41 4.48 4.34 3.71
C GLY A 41 3.36 4.26 2.66
N GLY A 42 2.48 3.26 2.80
CA GLY A 42 1.43 2.96 1.82
C GLY A 42 0.31 3.99 1.76
N GLY A 43 0.29 4.98 2.66
CA GLY A 43 -0.67 6.07 2.70
C GLY A 43 -2.09 5.54 2.89
N THR A 44 -2.95 5.79 1.89
CA THR A 44 -4.32 5.27 1.89
C THR A 44 -4.40 3.76 1.64
N GLY A 45 -3.31 3.09 1.26
CA GLY A 45 -3.25 1.63 1.09
C GLY A 45 -3.69 1.12 -0.29
N VAL A 46 -3.76 2.01 -1.30
CA VAL A 46 -4.22 1.65 -2.66
C VAL A 46 -3.34 0.60 -3.32
N ALA A 47 -2.02 0.64 -3.11
CA ALA A 47 -1.11 -0.32 -3.75
C ALA A 47 -1.34 -1.74 -3.22
N VAL A 48 -1.24 -1.95 -1.91
CA VAL A 48 -1.51 -3.26 -1.31
C VAL A 48 -2.94 -3.75 -1.62
N ALA A 49 -3.93 -2.86 -1.66
CA ALA A 49 -5.30 -3.22 -2.01
C ALA A 49 -5.44 -3.78 -3.44
N GLU A 50 -4.74 -3.20 -4.42
CA GLU A 50 -4.76 -3.74 -5.80
C GLU A 50 -4.01 -5.08 -5.90
N ILE A 51 -2.98 -5.31 -5.07
CA ILE A 51 -2.25 -6.58 -5.03
C ILE A 51 -3.12 -7.69 -4.44
N VAL A 52 -3.67 -7.51 -3.23
CA VAL A 52 -4.49 -8.55 -2.57
C VAL A 52 -5.80 -8.83 -3.30
N LYS A 53 -6.26 -7.89 -4.15
CA LYS A 53 -7.41 -8.12 -5.03
C LYS A 53 -7.12 -9.16 -6.11
N VAL A 54 -5.87 -9.27 -6.58
CA VAL A 54 -5.43 -10.27 -7.56
C VAL A 54 -4.96 -11.55 -6.86
N TYR A 55 -4.21 -11.40 -5.77
CA TYR A 55 -3.61 -12.48 -4.99
C TYR A 55 -4.32 -12.62 -3.64
N THR A 56 -5.51 -13.21 -3.66
CA THR A 56 -6.41 -13.26 -2.50
C THR A 56 -5.89 -14.15 -1.36
N HIS A 57 -4.86 -14.96 -1.59
CA HIS A 57 -4.17 -15.71 -0.55
C HIS A 57 -3.25 -14.85 0.33
N ILE A 58 -2.89 -13.65 -0.13
CA ILE A 58 -1.98 -12.76 0.57
C ILE A 58 -2.72 -11.97 1.65
N GLN A 59 -2.17 -11.99 2.87
CA GLN A 59 -2.56 -11.10 3.96
C GLN A 59 -1.84 -9.76 3.82
N GLY A 60 -2.56 -8.75 3.31
CA GLY A 60 -2.03 -7.41 3.12
C GLY A 60 -2.08 -6.56 4.37
N LYS A 61 -0.98 -5.87 4.68
CA LYS A 61 -0.91 -4.82 5.71
C LYS A 61 -0.50 -3.49 5.07
N ASN A 62 -1.34 -2.47 5.18
CA ASN A 62 -0.93 -1.10 4.88
C ASN A 62 -0.34 -0.49 6.15
N PHE A 63 0.93 -0.07 6.11
CA PHE A 63 1.65 0.48 7.26
C PHE A 63 2.08 1.92 7.00
N ASP A 64 1.58 2.85 7.80
CA ASP A 64 1.92 4.28 7.73
C ASP A 64 1.77 4.92 9.14
N LEU A 65 1.98 6.22 9.25
CA LEU A 65 1.78 6.95 10.49
C LEU A 65 0.33 6.80 10.98
N PRO A 66 0.08 6.73 12.30
CA PRO A 66 -1.26 6.50 12.85
C PRO A 66 -2.34 7.46 12.31
N HIS A 67 -2.01 8.74 12.15
CA HIS A 67 -2.95 9.74 11.65
C HIS A 67 -3.27 9.58 10.14
N VAL A 68 -2.36 8.97 9.37
CA VAL A 68 -2.56 8.71 7.95
C VAL A 68 -3.54 7.53 7.79
N VAL A 69 -3.22 6.39 8.42
CA VAL A 69 -4.04 5.19 8.31
C VAL A 69 -5.43 5.34 8.93
N ALA A 70 -5.61 6.24 9.91
CA ALA A 70 -6.92 6.56 10.49
C ALA A 70 -7.92 7.13 9.46
N THR A 71 -7.43 7.67 8.35
CA THR A 71 -8.25 8.22 7.26
C THR A 71 -8.31 7.30 6.03
N ALA A 72 -7.67 6.13 6.10
CA ALA A 72 -7.65 5.19 4.99
C ALA A 72 -9.03 4.52 4.84
N PRO A 73 -9.53 4.36 3.60
CA PRO A 73 -10.77 3.62 3.37
C PRO A 73 -10.56 2.13 3.62
N VAL A 74 -11.62 1.43 3.98
CA VAL A 74 -11.57 -0.02 4.19
C VAL A 74 -11.40 -0.74 2.85
N TYR A 75 -10.39 -1.61 2.76
CA TYR A 75 -10.20 -2.53 1.64
C TYR A 75 -10.32 -3.97 2.13
N ASN A 76 -11.06 -4.81 1.40
CA ASN A 76 -11.13 -6.23 1.70
C ASN A 76 -9.74 -6.87 1.55
N GLY A 77 -9.33 -7.70 2.51
CA GLY A 77 -8.01 -8.35 2.52
C GLY A 77 -6.85 -7.45 2.97
N VAL A 78 -7.11 -6.20 3.40
CA VAL A 78 -6.08 -5.28 3.90
C VAL A 78 -6.35 -4.92 5.36
N THR A 79 -5.31 -5.02 6.19
CA THR A 79 -5.30 -4.48 7.55
C THR A 79 -4.49 -3.18 7.60
N HIS A 80 -5.07 -2.12 8.14
CA HIS A 80 -4.39 -0.84 8.35
C HIS A 80 -3.67 -0.84 9.70
N VAL A 81 -2.36 -0.59 9.70
CA VAL A 81 -1.52 -0.60 10.89
C VAL A 81 -0.80 0.75 11.01
N GLY A 82 -1.03 1.44 12.12
CA GLY A 82 -0.35 2.70 12.43
C GLY A 82 0.96 2.46 13.17
N GLY A 83 2.04 3.12 12.75
CA GLY A 83 3.32 3.05 13.46
C GLY A 83 4.40 3.95 12.87
N ASP A 84 5.64 3.67 13.22
CA ASP A 84 6.82 4.39 12.77
C ASP A 84 7.83 3.39 12.20
N MET A 85 8.05 3.44 10.89
CA MET A 85 8.94 2.51 10.18
C MET A 85 10.39 2.59 10.62
N PHE A 86 10.82 3.72 11.19
CA PHE A 86 12.18 3.87 11.71
C PHE A 86 12.37 3.17 13.06
N LYS A 87 11.27 2.81 13.74
CA LYS A 87 11.30 2.04 14.99
C LYS A 87 11.12 0.55 14.72
N ALA A 88 10.06 0.19 14.00
CA ALA A 88 9.76 -1.19 13.66
C ALA A 88 8.79 -1.24 12.48
N ILE A 89 8.98 -2.25 11.63
CA ILE A 89 8.05 -2.61 10.57
C ILE A 89 7.37 -3.93 10.99
N PRO A 90 6.04 -4.09 10.80
CA PRO A 90 5.36 -5.35 11.08
C PRO A 90 6.01 -6.52 10.33
N GLN A 91 6.09 -7.69 10.96
CA GLN A 91 6.61 -8.89 10.32
C GLN A 91 5.71 -9.32 9.14
N ALA A 92 6.35 -9.69 8.04
CA ALA A 92 5.76 -10.24 6.82
C ALA A 92 6.85 -10.94 5.97
N ASP A 93 6.41 -11.73 4.99
CA ASP A 93 7.31 -12.43 4.05
C ASP A 93 7.96 -11.45 3.06
N ALA A 94 7.23 -10.40 2.69
CA ALA A 94 7.71 -9.35 1.79
C ALA A 94 7.32 -7.95 2.26
N ILE A 95 8.14 -6.97 1.87
CA ILE A 95 7.90 -5.55 2.08
C ILE A 95 7.82 -4.87 0.70
N LEU A 96 6.74 -4.11 0.49
CA LEU A 96 6.62 -3.16 -0.60
C LEU A 96 6.98 -1.77 -0.09
N MET A 97 7.87 -1.08 -0.81
CA MET A 97 8.20 0.32 -0.56
C MET A 97 8.24 1.08 -1.87
N LYS A 98 7.33 2.04 -2.03
CA LYS A 98 7.28 2.89 -3.23
C LYS A 98 8.10 4.16 -2.99
N VAL A 99 9.23 4.29 -3.67
CA VAL A 99 10.05 5.50 -3.64
C VAL A 99 9.53 6.50 -4.67
N LYS A 100 9.41 7.77 -4.27
CA LYS A 100 9.18 8.88 -5.21
C LYS A 100 10.53 9.56 -5.47
N SER A 101 10.92 9.70 -6.73
CA SER A 101 12.01 10.61 -7.06
C SER A 101 11.56 12.04 -6.78
N LEU A 102 12.38 12.78 -6.06
CA LEU A 102 12.26 14.23 -5.97
C LEU A 102 12.95 14.79 -7.21
N SER A 103 12.16 15.37 -8.11
CA SER A 103 12.64 16.15 -9.27
C SER A 103 12.62 17.63 -8.95
#